data_AF-A0A958T507-F1
#
_entry.id   AF-A0A958T507-F1
#
_cell.length_a   1.000
_cell.length_b   1.000
_cell.length_c   1.000
_cell.angle_alpha   90.00
_cell.angle_beta   90.00
_cell.angle_gamma   90.00
#
_symmetry.space_group_name_H-M   'P 1'
#
loop_
_entity.id
_entity.type
_entity.pdbx_description
1 polymer ?
#
loop_
_entity_poly.entity_id
_entity_poly.type
_entity_poly.pdbx_seq_one_letter_code
_entity_poly.pdbx_strand_id
1 'polypeptide(L)'
;IEGIAIATYSGDNGFIIVSNQQAHTFNIFKRSDNTFVKELNLGTLETDGCDVTTTPLGSKFPNGLFVSMNDQQDFFYHALDSLQLK
;
A
#
# COMPACT_ATOMS: atom_id res chain seq x y z
N ILE A 1 14.12 4.05 1.97
CA ILE A 1 12.88 4.15 1.16
C ILE A 1 12.97 2.95 0.27
N GLU A 2 12.07 2.00 0.43
CA GLU A 2 12.21 0.69 -0.16
C GLU A 2 11.09 0.45 -1.20
N GLY A 3 10.19 -0.49 -0.93
CA GLY A 3 9.12 -0.91 -1.83
C GLY A 3 8.17 0.21 -2.24
N ILE A 4 7.74 0.14 -3.50
CA ILE A 4 6.76 1.05 -4.09
C ILE A 4 5.66 0.22 -4.74
N ALA A 5 4.40 0.51 -4.42
CA ALA A 5 3.23 -0.09 -5.02
C ALA A 5 2.34 0.99 -5.67
N ILE A 6 1.68 0.65 -6.79
CA ILE A 6 0.83 1.60 -7.54
C ILE A 6 -0.62 1.09 -7.57
N ALA A 7 -1.48 1.70 -6.76
CA ALA A 7 -2.91 1.43 -6.77
C ALA A 7 -3.58 2.18 -7.94
N THR A 8 -3.97 1.46 -8.98
CA THR A 8 -4.60 2.04 -10.17
C THR A 8 -6.13 1.92 -10.12
N TYR A 9 -6.82 3.02 -10.40
CA TYR A 9 -8.27 3.07 -10.63
C TYR A 9 -8.57 3.55 -12.06
N SER A 10 -9.85 3.74 -12.39
CA SER A 10 -10.27 4.22 -13.71
C SER A 10 -9.70 5.61 -14.05
N GLY A 11 -9.19 5.76 -15.27
CA GLY A 11 -8.59 6.99 -15.76
C GLY A 11 -7.22 7.25 -15.10
N ASP A 12 -6.97 8.51 -14.73
CA ASP A 12 -5.72 8.94 -14.07
C ASP A 12 -5.76 8.81 -12.54
N ASN A 13 -6.89 8.37 -11.97
CA ASN A 13 -7.04 8.19 -10.53
C ASN A 13 -6.20 7.03 -10.00
N GLY A 14 -5.57 7.23 -8.85
CA GLY A 14 -4.71 6.23 -8.24
C GLY A 14 -3.83 6.81 -7.15
N PHE A 15 -3.10 5.91 -6.50
CA PHE A 15 -2.14 6.26 -5.45
C PHE A 15 -0.83 5.53 -5.64
N ILE A 16 0.25 6.19 -5.26
CA ILE A 16 1.59 5.60 -5.11
C ILE A 16 1.79 5.40 -3.61
N ILE A 17 2.10 4.17 -3.23
CA ILE A 17 2.35 3.76 -1.85
C ILE A 17 3.84 3.48 -1.75
N VAL A 18 4.54 4.20 -0.88
CA VAL A 18 5.99 4.11 -0.72
C VAL A 18 6.31 3.66 0.70
N SER A 19 7.03 2.55 0.84
CA SER A 19 7.49 2.09 2.14
C SER A 19 8.50 3.07 2.76
N ASN A 20 8.19 3.53 3.97
CA ASN A 20 9.05 4.33 4.81
C ASN A 20 9.60 3.44 5.94
N GLN A 21 10.50 2.53 5.57
CA GLN A 21 11.02 1.45 6.42
C GLN A 21 11.45 1.93 7.82
N GLN A 22 12.27 2.99 7.88
CA GLN A 22 12.81 3.55 9.13
C GLN A 22 11.75 4.14 10.05
N ALA A 23 10.60 4.57 9.51
CA ALA A 23 9.48 5.10 10.28
C ALA A 23 8.36 4.07 10.50
N HIS A 24 8.49 2.86 9.94
CA HIS A 24 7.49 1.79 10.00
C HIS A 24 6.12 2.22 9.45
N THR A 25 6.14 3.06 8.41
CA THR A 25 4.96 3.68 7.81
C THR A 25 4.99 3.54 6.28
N PHE A 26 3.87 3.89 5.66
CA PHE A 26 3.72 4.01 4.21
C PHE A 26 3.32 5.44 3.86
N ASN A 27 4.11 6.07 3.01
CA ASN A 27 3.80 7.37 2.42
C ASN A 27 2.89 7.19 1.21
N ILE A 28 1.79 7.90 1.18
CA ILE A 28 0.78 7.83 0.12
C ILE A 28 0.83 9.11 -0.69
N PHE A 29 0.95 8.97 -2.01
CA PHE A 29 0.94 10.08 -2.96
C PHE A 29 -0.15 9.86 -4.00
N LYS A 30 -0.66 10.93 -4.61
CA LYS A 30 -1.54 10.81 -5.78
C LYS A 30 -0.75 10.31 -6.98
N ARG A 31 -1.32 9.39 -7.75
CA ARG A 31 -0.69 8.92 -9.01
C ARG A 31 -0.61 10.00 -10.08
N SER A 32 -1.52 10.97 -10.06
CA SER A 32 -1.65 11.99 -11.10
C SER A 32 -0.52 13.01 -11.11
N ASP A 33 -0.06 13.43 -9.93
CA ASP A 33 0.87 14.56 -9.77
C ASP A 33 1.89 14.35 -8.64
N ASN A 34 1.91 13.18 -8.02
CA ASN A 34 2.77 12.81 -6.88
C ASN A 34 2.58 13.71 -5.65
N THR A 35 1.44 14.39 -5.51
CA THR A 35 1.13 15.16 -4.30
C THR A 35 1.03 14.23 -3.11
N PHE A 36 1.73 14.55 -2.03
CA PHE A 36 1.62 13.83 -0.76
C PHE A 36 0.20 13.92 -0.22
N VAL A 37 -0.35 12.77 0.16
CA VAL A 37 -1.71 12.64 0.71
C VAL A 37 -1.64 12.45 2.22
N LYS A 38 -0.89 11.42 2.66
CA LYS A 38 -0.76 11.05 4.07
C LYS A 38 0.35 10.04 4.29
N GLU A 39 0.68 9.85 5.56
CA GLU A 39 1.50 8.77 6.06
C GLU A 39 0.63 7.83 6.92
N LEU A 40 0.84 6.52 6.81
CA LEU A 40 0.02 5.52 7.50
C LEU A 40 0.88 4.41 8.11
N ASN A 41 0.65 4.07 9.37
CA ASN A 41 1.24 2.90 10.02
C ASN A 41 0.23 1.74 9.99
N LEU A 42 0.62 0.60 9.43
CA LEU A 42 -0.22 -0.62 9.36
C LEU A 42 0.16 -1.68 10.41
N GLY A 43 0.96 -1.31 11.42
CA GLY A 43 1.51 -2.22 12.41
C GLY A 43 2.66 -3.09 11.88
N THR A 44 3.20 -2.76 10.71
CA THR A 44 4.32 -3.47 10.07
C THR A 44 5.65 -2.91 10.56
N LEU A 45 6.63 -3.77 10.79
CA LEU A 45 7.98 -3.38 11.19
C LEU A 45 8.94 -3.62 10.03
N GLU A 46 9.85 -2.68 9.80
CA GLU A 46 10.95 -2.78 8.83
C GLU A 46 10.52 -3.30 7.45
N THR A 47 9.50 -2.68 6.84
CA THR A 47 9.01 -3.12 5.54
C THR A 47 9.97 -2.75 4.40
N ASP A 48 10.54 -3.77 3.76
CA ASP A 48 11.26 -3.67 2.50
C ASP A 48 10.27 -3.57 1.33
N GLY A 49 9.77 -4.71 0.81
CA GLY A 49 8.84 -4.76 -0.31
C GLY A 49 7.35 -4.57 0.04
N CYS A 50 6.60 -4.00 -0.90
CA CYS A 50 5.13 -4.00 -0.87
C CYS A 50 4.54 -4.05 -2.28
N ASP A 51 3.31 -4.56 -2.39
CA ASP A 51 2.56 -4.60 -3.65
C ASP A 51 1.05 -4.47 -3.40
N VAL A 52 0.29 -4.08 -4.43
CA VAL A 52 -1.14 -3.80 -4.31
C VAL A 52 -1.92 -4.27 -5.54
N THR A 53 -3.11 -4.83 -5.30
CA THR A 53 -4.13 -5.00 -6.32
C THR A 53 -5.43 -4.32 -5.90
N THR A 54 -6.02 -3.56 -6.83
CA THR A 54 -7.35 -2.96 -6.71
C THR A 54 -8.45 -3.87 -7.27
N THR A 55 -8.07 -5.07 -7.75
CA THR A 55 -9.01 -6.07 -8.24
C THR A 55 -9.59 -6.87 -7.08
N PRO A 56 -10.91 -7.06 -7.00
CA PRO A 56 -11.54 -7.93 -6.00
C PRO A 56 -10.96 -9.35 -6.01
N LEU A 57 -10.58 -9.87 -4.84
CA LEU A 57 -10.11 -11.25 -4.65
C LEU A 57 -11.07 -12.03 -3.75
N GLY A 58 -12.23 -12.37 -4.31
CA GLY A 58 -13.27 -13.15 -3.62
C GLY A 58 -13.89 -12.40 -2.43
N SER A 59 -14.54 -13.15 -1.54
CA SER A 59 -15.26 -12.58 -0.39
C SER A 59 -14.35 -12.05 0.72
N LYS A 60 -13.10 -12.51 0.79
CA LYS A 60 -12.13 -12.09 1.83
C LYS A 60 -11.54 -10.71 1.54
N PHE A 61 -11.38 -10.35 0.26
CA PHE A 61 -10.77 -9.11 -0.19
C PHE A 61 -11.61 -8.49 -1.31
N PRO A 62 -12.84 -8.05 -1.01
CA PRO A 62 -13.79 -7.62 -2.04
C PRO A 62 -13.34 -6.35 -2.77
N ASN A 63 -12.46 -5.55 -2.17
CA ASN A 63 -11.94 -4.31 -2.75
C ASN A 63 -10.47 -4.42 -3.19
N GLY A 64 -9.88 -5.61 -3.10
CA GLY A 64 -8.48 -5.86 -3.37
C GLY A 64 -7.63 -6.03 -2.12
N LEU A 65 -6.32 -6.12 -2.33
CA LEU A 65 -5.34 -6.60 -1.36
C LEU A 65 -4.08 -5.74 -1.43
N PHE A 66 -3.58 -5.36 -0.27
CA PHE A 66 -2.25 -4.78 -0.10
C PHE A 66 -1.36 -5.77 0.65
N VAL A 67 -0.15 -5.98 0.16
CA VAL A 67 0.82 -6.88 0.77
C VAL A 67 2.07 -6.10 1.14
N SER A 68 2.59 -6.34 2.34
CA SER A 68 3.89 -5.84 2.77
C SER A 68 4.71 -6.98 3.37
N MET A 69 6.03 -6.89 3.31
CA MET A 69 6.94 -7.84 3.96
C MET A 69 7.72 -7.20 5.12
N ASN A 70 8.44 -8.01 5.88
CA ASN A 70 9.44 -7.58 6.85
C ASN A 70 10.79 -8.29 6.59
N ASP A 71 11.81 -7.95 7.37
CA ASP A 71 13.14 -8.57 7.30
C ASP A 71 13.15 -10.07 7.65
N GLN A 72 12.13 -10.55 8.38
CA GLN A 72 11.94 -11.96 8.74
C GLN A 72 11.31 -12.80 7.61
N GLN A 73 11.05 -12.19 6.45
CA GLN A 73 10.42 -12.82 5.28
C GLN A 73 8.95 -13.22 5.52
N ASP A 74 8.29 -12.60 6.49
CA ASP A 74 6.84 -12.71 6.65
C ASP A 74 6.13 -11.80 5.65
N PHE A 75 5.00 -12.26 5.11
CA PHE A 75 4.13 -11.47 4.25
C PHE A 75 2.82 -11.17 4.97
N PHE A 76 2.53 -9.88 5.15
CA PHE A 76 1.33 -9.39 5.78
C PHE A 76 0.29 -9.06 4.70
N TYR A 77 -0.89 -9.65 4.83
CA TYR A 77 -2.02 -9.44 3.94
C TYR A 77 -3.00 -8.47 4.57
N HIS A 78 -3.16 -7.31 3.94
CA HIS A 78 -4.08 -6.27 4.36
C HIS A 78 -5.21 -6.15 3.35
N ALA A 79 -6.45 -6.02 3.82
CA ALA A 79 -7.52 -5.55 2.95
C ALA A 79 -7.14 -4.18 2.38
N LEU A 80 -7.41 -3.92 1.10
CA LEU A 80 -7.04 -2.63 0.49
C LEU A 80 -7.64 -1.43 1.25
N ASP A 81 -8.83 -1.62 1.83
CA ASP A 81 -9.53 -0.60 2.63
C ASP A 81 -8.71 -0.14 3.84
N SER A 82 -7.78 -0.96 4.35
CA SER A 82 -6.87 -0.58 5.43
C SER A 82 -5.97 0.61 5.06
N LEU A 83 -5.68 0.81 3.76
CA LEU A 83 -4.94 1.98 3.27
C LEU A 83 -5.78 3.27 3.28
N GLN A 84 -7.10 3.16 3.47
CA GLN A 84 -8.04 4.29 3.54
C GLN A 84 -7.88 5.24 2.33
N LEU A 85 -7.75 4.69 1.12
CA LEU A 85 -7.51 5.47 -0.10
C LEU A 85 -8.75 6.24 -0.60
N LYS A 86 -9.92 5.96 -0.01
CA LYS A 86 -11.22 6.57 -0.31
C LYS A 86 -11.91 6.99 0.97
#